data_AF-A0A8H4AWF4-F1
#
_entry.id   AF-A0A8H4AWF4-F1
#
_cell.length_a   1.000
_cell.length_b   1.000
_cell.length_c   1.000
_cell.angle_alpha   90.00
_cell.angle_beta   90.00
_cell.angle_gamma   90.00
#
_symmetry.space_group_name_H-M   'P 1'
#
loop_
_entity.id
_entity.type
_entity.pdbx_description
1 polymer ?
#
loop_
_entity_poly.entity_id
_entity_poly.type
_entity_poly.pdbx_seq_one_letter_code
_entity_poly.pdbx_strand_id
1 'polypeptide(L)'
;METEIAHLGIVLWEISSGKLPFKDIEDQERIQSIVRGTREVLVEDAPIEYEELYKQCLDHDPDKRPDIKSVLNQLNNMVELRKIK
;
A
#
# COMPACT_ATOMS: atom_id res chain seq x y z
N MET A 1 -0.91 0.88 -16.42
CA MET A 1 -0.48 -0.17 -15.46
C MET A 1 0.34 0.37 -14.31
N GLU A 2 1.44 1.10 -14.53
CA GLU A 2 2.26 1.62 -13.41
C GLU A 2 1.46 2.49 -12.41
N THR A 3 0.56 3.34 -12.92
CA THR A 3 -0.34 4.16 -12.10
C THR A 3 -1.44 3.34 -11.42
N GLU A 4 -1.87 2.23 -12.02
CA GLU A 4 -2.94 1.37 -11.47
C GLU A 4 -2.45 0.63 -10.22
N ILE A 5 -1.20 0.13 -10.23
CA ILE A 5 -0.59 -0.52 -9.08
C ILE A 5 -0.36 0.47 -7.93
N ALA A 6 0.03 1.70 -8.23
CA ALA A 6 0.17 2.74 -7.22
C ALA A 6 -1.19 3.05 -6.53
N HIS A 7 -2.27 3.21 -7.30
CA HIS A 7 -3.60 3.40 -6.74
C HIS A 7 -4.07 2.19 -5.92
N LEU A 8 -3.76 0.97 -6.36
CA LEU A 8 -4.04 -0.24 -5.58
C LEU A 8 -3.28 -0.24 -4.26
N GLY A 9 -2.02 0.20 -4.24
CA GLY A 9 -1.24 0.37 -3.02
C GLY A 9 -1.89 1.32 -2.01
N ILE A 10 -2.50 2.42 -2.48
CA ILE A 10 -3.27 3.35 -1.63
C ILE A 10 -4.50 2.66 -1.04
N VAL A 11 -5.25 1.90 -1.86
CA VAL A 11 -6.44 1.18 -1.40
C VAL A 11 -6.08 0.10 -0.37
N LEU A 12 -5.00 -0.66 -0.60
CA LEU A 12 -4.51 -1.65 0.37
C LEU A 12 -4.12 -0.98 1.69
N TRP A 13 -3.43 0.16 1.62
CA TRP A 13 -3.11 0.95 2.81
C TRP A 13 -4.38 1.43 3.53
N GLU A 14 -5.38 1.97 2.82
CA GLU A 14 -6.66 2.43 3.38
C GLU A 14 -7.42 1.30 4.09
N ILE A 15 -7.46 0.11 3.49
CA ILE A 15 -8.07 -1.08 4.10
C ILE A 15 -7.35 -1.46 5.40
N SER A 16 -6.02 -1.42 5.41
CA SER A 16 -5.24 -1.75 6.61
C SER A 16 -5.41 -0.71 7.71
N SER A 17 -5.41 0.58 7.36
CA SER A 17 -5.40 1.67 8.33
C SER A 17 -6.79 2.04 8.83
N GLY A 18 -7.83 1.73 8.06
CA GLY A 18 -9.18 2.25 8.28
C GLY A 18 -9.27 3.77 8.15
N LYS A 19 -8.26 4.41 7.54
CA LYS A 19 -8.14 5.87 7.42
C LYS A 19 -8.21 6.28 5.96
N LEU A 20 -8.88 7.40 5.72
CA LEU A 20 -8.84 8.05 4.41
C LEU A 20 -7.44 8.66 4.21
N PRO A 21 -6.78 8.39 3.08
CA PRO A 21 -5.49 8.98 2.80
C PRO A 21 -5.63 10.50 2.71
N PHE A 22 -4.74 11.23 3.38
CA PHE A 22 -4.66 12.69 3.32
C PHE A 22 -5.89 13.45 3.85
N LYS A 23 -6.69 12.83 4.73
CA LYS A 23 -7.92 13.43 5.26
C LYS A 23 -7.71 14.81 5.91
N ASP A 24 -6.57 14.99 6.58
CA ASP A 24 -6.26 16.19 7.38
C ASP A 24 -5.15 17.05 6.74
N ILE A 25 -4.86 16.86 5.45
CA ILE A 25 -3.75 17.55 4.77
C ILE A 25 -4.30 18.55 3.75
N GLU A 26 -3.88 19.82 3.86
CA GLU A 26 -4.20 20.84 2.84
C GLU A 26 -3.61 20.46 1.48
N ASP A 27 -4.26 20.84 0.37
CA ASP A 27 -3.89 20.40 -0.99
C ASP A 27 -2.39 20.63 -1.33
N GLN A 28 -1.81 21.72 -0.82
CA GLN A 28 -0.40 22.07 -1.04
C GLN A 28 0.56 21.14 -0.27
N GLU A 29 0.21 20.77 0.96
CA GLU A 29 0.97 19.80 1.77
C GLU A 29 0.76 18.37 1.28
N ARG A 30 -0.38 18.08 0.64
CA ARG A 30 -0.68 16.77 0.03
C ARG A 30 0.26 16.48 -1.13
N ILE A 31 0.44 17.45 -2.02
CA ILE A 31 1.40 17.34 -3.14
C ILE A 31 2.82 17.15 -2.61
N GLN A 32 3.23 17.91 -1.59
CA GLN A 32 4.56 17.76 -1.01
C GLN A 32 4.76 16.40 -0.35
N SER A 33 3.74 15.85 0.32
CA SER A 33 3.81 14.53 0.95
C SER A 33 3.95 13.41 -0.07
N ILE A 34 3.22 13.51 -1.18
CA ILE A 34 3.34 12.59 -2.32
C ILE A 34 4.75 12.68 -2.94
N VAL A 35 5.23 13.90 -3.20
CA VAL A 35 6.57 14.13 -3.81
C VAL A 35 7.70 13.66 -2.91
N ARG A 36 7.58 13.84 -1.59
CA ARG A 36 8.58 13.41 -0.60
C ARG A 36 8.48 11.92 -0.25
N GLY A 37 7.45 11.22 -0.72
CA GLY A 37 7.21 9.83 -0.33
C GLY A 37 6.85 9.67 1.14
N THR A 38 6.41 10.75 1.81
CA THR A 38 5.97 10.72 3.20
C THR A 38 4.66 9.95 3.26
N ARG A 39 4.75 8.65 3.54
CA ARG A 39 3.60 7.76 3.69
C ARG A 39 3.17 7.75 5.15
N GLU A 40 1.86 7.80 5.35
CA GLU A 40 1.25 7.85 6.67
C GLU A 40 1.71 6.67 7.56
N VAL A 41 1.69 6.95 8.86
CA VAL A 41 2.24 6.13 9.95
C VAL A 41 1.76 4.67 9.87
N LEU A 42 2.66 3.77 10.27
CA LEU A 42 2.42 2.35 10.50
C LEU A 42 1.04 2.07 11.10
N VAL A 43 0.38 1.04 10.57
CA VAL A 43 -0.81 0.47 11.19
C VAL A 43 -0.32 -0.56 12.20
N GLU A 44 -0.48 -0.29 13.50
CA GLU A 44 0.09 -1.11 14.59
C GLU A 44 -0.32 -2.59 14.55
N ASP A 45 -1.42 -2.93 13.87
CA ASP A 45 -1.97 -4.30 13.80
C ASP A 45 -1.88 -4.93 12.40
N ALA A 46 -1.29 -4.26 11.41
CA ALA A 46 -1.17 -4.84 10.07
C ALA A 46 -0.07 -5.92 10.04
N PRO A 47 -0.33 -7.11 9.46
CA PRO A 47 0.70 -8.11 9.26
C PRO A 47 1.83 -7.58 8.37
N ILE A 48 3.08 -7.83 8.77
CA ILE A 48 4.28 -7.25 8.14
C ILE A 48 4.31 -7.52 6.64
N GLU A 49 3.89 -8.71 6.21
CA GLU A 49 3.88 -9.09 4.80
C GLU A 49 2.86 -8.26 3.99
N TYR A 50 1.74 -7.89 4.61
CA TYR A 50 0.74 -7.01 3.99
C TYR A 50 1.27 -5.58 3.87
N GLU A 51 2.02 -5.13 4.87
CA GLU A 51 2.69 -3.83 4.87
C GLU A 51 3.72 -3.71 3.76
N GLU A 52 4.60 -4.69 3.65
CA GLU A 52 5.61 -4.76 2.59
C GLU A 52 4.97 -4.74 1.21
N LEU A 53 3.86 -5.46 1.03
CA LEU A 53 3.14 -5.52 -0.24
C LEU A 53 2.63 -4.15 -0.68
N TYR A 54 1.88 -3.42 0.17
CA TYR A 54 1.37 -2.11 -0.26
C TYR A 54 2.51 -1.08 -0.41
N LYS A 55 3.61 -1.20 0.35
CA LYS A 55 4.80 -0.35 0.18
C LYS A 55 5.47 -0.60 -1.18
N GLN A 56 5.60 -1.85 -1.61
CA GLN A 56 6.13 -2.21 -2.93
C GLN A 56 5.23 -1.69 -4.06
N CYS A 57 3.91 -1.78 -3.91
CA CYS A 57 2.96 -1.19 -4.87
C CYS A 57 3.15 0.33 -5.03
N LEU A 58 3.64 0.99 -3.99
CA LEU A 58 3.87 2.43 -3.96
C LEU A 58 5.34 2.81 -4.26
N ASP A 59 6.20 1.90 -4.69
CA ASP A 59 7.62 2.24 -4.95
C ASP A 59 7.73 3.40 -5.96
N HIS A 60 8.68 4.31 -5.71
CA HIS A 60 8.94 5.44 -6.60
C HIS A 60 9.44 4.97 -7.96
N ASP A 61 10.17 3.86 -7.99
CA ASP A 61 10.63 3.19 -9.17
C ASP A 61 9.52 2.27 -9.72
N PRO A 62 8.93 2.58 -10.90
CA PRO A 62 7.86 1.77 -11.47
C PRO A 62 8.27 0.32 -11.75
N ASP A 63 9.55 0.07 -12.04
CA ASP A 63 10.06 -1.28 -12.34
C ASP A 63 10.12 -2.18 -11.10
N LYS A 64 10.13 -1.59 -9.90
CA LYS A 64 10.07 -2.32 -8.62
C LYS A 64 8.65 -2.65 -8.20
N ARG A 65 7.64 -2.09 -8.86
CA ARG A 65 6.25 -2.36 -8.53
C ARG A 65 5.87 -3.77 -9.01
N PRO A 66 5.20 -4.56 -8.17
CA PRO A 66 4.70 -5.87 -8.60
C PRO A 66 3.61 -5.71 -9.66
N ASP A 67 3.51 -6.69 -10.56
CA ASP A 67 2.32 -6.79 -11.41
C ASP A 67 1.09 -7.26 -10.60
N ILE A 68 -0.10 -7.09 -11.19
CA ILE A 68 -1.36 -7.43 -10.51
C ILE A 68 -1.45 -8.92 -10.13
N LYS A 69 -0.84 -9.82 -10.90
CA LYS A 69 -0.86 -11.26 -10.60
C LYS A 69 0.02 -11.56 -9.38
N SER A 70 1.18 -10.91 -9.27
CA SER A 70 2.05 -11.00 -8.10
C SER A 70 1.34 -10.51 -6.83
N VAL A 71 0.66 -9.36 -6.91
CA VAL A 71 -0.13 -8.82 -5.77
C VAL A 71 -1.20 -9.83 -5.33
N LEU A 72 -1.99 -10.35 -6.27
CA LEU A 72 -3.05 -11.33 -5.97
C LEU A 72 -2.48 -12.62 -5.36
N ASN A 73 -1.38 -13.14 -5.89
CA ASN A 73 -0.73 -14.34 -5.36
C ASN A 73 -0.24 -14.13 -3.92
N GLN A 74 0.37 -12.99 -3.62
CA GLN A 74 0.82 -12.66 -2.28
C GLN A 74 -0.35 -12.56 -1.29
N LEU A 75 -1.43 -11.87 -1.68
CA LEU A 75 -2.64 -11.77 -0.85
C LEU A 75 -3.27 -13.14 -0.58
N ASN A 76 -3.38 -13.98 -1.60
CA ASN A 76 -3.91 -15.34 -1.45
C ASN A 76 -3.03 -16.18 -0.51
N ASN A 77 -1.71 -16.12 -0.66
CA ASN A 77 -0.78 -16.83 0.22
C ASN A 77 -0.94 -16.38 1.69
N MET A 78 -1.10 -15.09 1.95
CA MET A 78 -1.36 -14.58 3.31
C MET A 78 -2.67 -15.12 3.89
N VAL A 79 -3.72 -15.20 3.07
CA VAL A 79 -5.02 -15.76 3.49
C VAL A 79 -4.90 -17.25 3.79
N GLU A 80 -4.25 -18.04 2.93
CA GLU A 80 -4.07 -19.47 3.14
C GLU A 80 -3.22 -19.76 4.39
N LEU A 81 -2.12 -19.02 4.60
CA LEU A 81 -1.30 -19.15 5.81
C LEU A 81 -2.08 -18.88 7.11
N ARG A 82 -3.07 -17.98 7.06
CA ARG A 82 -3.95 -17.67 8.21
C ARG A 82 -5.06 -18.68 8.43
N LYS A 83 -5.44 -19.48 7.43
CA LYS A 83 -6.42 -20.59 7.58
C LYS A 83 -5.83 -21.82 8.27
N ILE A 84 -4.50 -21.94 8.30
CA ILE A 84 -3.77 -23.09 8.85
C ILE A 84 -3.41 -22.86 10.33
N LYS A 85 -3.45 -21.60 10.80
CA LYS A 85 -3.34 -21.25 12.23
C LYS A 85 -4.70 -21.28 12.92
#